data_AF-A0A0C2F7P4-F1
#
_entry.id   AF-A0A0C2F7P4-F1
#
_cell.length_a   1.000
_cell.length_b   1.000
_cell.length_c   1.000
_cell.angle_alpha   90.00
_cell.angle_beta   90.00
_cell.angle_gamma   90.00
#
_symmetry.space_group_name_H-M   'P 1'
#
loop_
_entity.id
_entity.type
_entity.pdbx_description
1 polymer ?
#
loop_
_entity_poly.entity_id
_entity_poly.type
_entity_poly.pdbx_seq_one_letter_code
_entity_poly.pdbx_strand_id
1 'polypeptide(L)' 'MDDATKSRLKAIPLCKTKAGPRDGDLWIERLKEEYQSIIKFVQNNKESDSDWFRLESNADGTKWFGKCWHYHNMVK' A
#
# COMPACT_ATOMS: atom_id res chain seq x y z
N MET A 1 5.72 -9.71 17.08
CA MET A 1 6.16 -8.85 15.96
C MET A 1 7.47 -8.21 16.36
N ASP A 2 8.49 -8.36 15.54
CA ASP A 2 9.80 -7.76 15.78
C ASP A 2 9.76 -6.23 15.64
N ASP A 3 10.72 -5.55 16.24
CA ASP A 3 10.72 -4.10 16.32
C ASP A 3 11.03 -3.42 14.98
N ALA A 4 11.75 -4.11 14.07
CA ALA A 4 11.98 -3.62 12.72
C ALA A 4 10.68 -3.57 11.92
N THR A 5 9.88 -4.64 11.96
CA THR A 5 8.55 -4.68 11.33
C THR A 5 7.64 -3.64 11.95
N LYS A 6 7.65 -3.44 13.29
CA LYS A 6 6.85 -2.38 13.93
C LYS A 6 7.24 -0.98 13.45
N SER A 7 8.54 -0.72 13.35
CA SER A 7 9.04 0.58 12.88
C SER A 7 8.59 0.87 11.44
N ARG A 8 8.70 -0.13 10.55
CA ARG A 8 8.25 -0.04 9.15
C ARG A 8 6.75 0.28 9.05
N LEU A 9 5.92 -0.41 9.84
CA LEU A 9 4.47 -0.16 9.84
C LEU A 9 4.11 1.23 10.36
N LYS A 10 4.84 1.75 11.36
CA LYS A 10 4.62 3.10 11.88
C LYS A 10 4.91 4.21 10.86
N ALA A 11 5.75 3.94 9.86
CA ALA A 11 6.09 4.89 8.81
C ALA A 11 5.02 4.98 7.70
N ILE A 12 3.99 4.13 7.73
CA ILE A 12 2.90 4.15 6.75
C ILE A 12 1.83 5.16 7.23
N PRO A 13 1.45 6.14 6.39
CA PRO A 13 0.35 7.05 6.70
C PRO A 13 -0.94 6.29 7.03
N LEU A 14 -1.62 6.71 8.11
CA LEU A 14 -2.88 6.10 8.52
C LEU A 14 -4.06 6.74 7.76
N CYS A 15 -4.95 5.90 7.23
CA CYS A 15 -6.24 6.35 6.71
C CYS A 15 -7.16 6.78 7.85
N LYS A 16 -7.91 7.87 7.66
CA LYS A 16 -8.82 8.45 8.65
C LYS A 16 -10.27 8.28 8.23
N THR A 17 -10.55 8.28 6.93
CA THR A 17 -11.90 8.21 6.40
C THR A 17 -12.46 6.79 6.50
N LYS A 18 -13.50 6.62 7.31
CA LYS A 18 -14.23 5.35 7.44
C LYS A 18 -15.32 5.26 6.37
N ALA A 19 -14.92 4.92 5.16
CA ALA A 19 -15.80 4.75 4.01
C ALA A 19 -15.41 3.51 3.19
N GLY A 20 -16.39 2.90 2.54
CA GLY A 20 -16.24 1.83 1.57
C GLY A 20 -16.82 2.20 0.20
N PRO A 21 -16.72 1.31 -0.81
CA PRO A 21 -17.04 1.60 -2.21
C PRO A 21 -18.46 2.10 -2.54
N ARG A 22 -19.39 2.03 -1.59
CA ARG A 22 -20.79 2.47 -1.75
C ARG A 22 -21.06 3.85 -1.16
N ASP A 23 -20.07 4.45 -0.49
CA ASP A 23 -20.23 5.71 0.25
C ASP A 23 -19.96 6.96 -0.61
N GLY A 24 -20.01 6.82 -1.94
CA GLY A 24 -19.92 7.93 -2.89
C GLY A 24 -18.64 8.75 -2.73
N ASP A 25 -18.76 10.05 -2.47
CA ASP A 25 -17.62 10.97 -2.37
C ASP A 25 -16.66 10.60 -1.23
N LEU A 26 -17.18 10.04 -0.13
CA LEU A 26 -16.35 9.58 1.00
C LEU A 26 -15.44 8.41 0.58
N TRP A 27 -15.87 7.59 -0.39
CA TRP A 27 -15.01 6.55 -0.95
C TRP A 27 -13.86 7.15 -1.75
N ILE A 28 -14.09 8.23 -2.49
CA ILE A 28 -13.04 8.92 -3.25
C ILE A 28 -11.99 9.49 -2.30
N GLU A 29 -12.41 10.06 -1.16
CA GLU A 29 -11.49 10.52 -0.12
C GLU A 29 -10.68 9.37 0.48
N ARG A 30 -11.35 8.28 0.88
CA ARG A 30 -10.66 7.08 1.38
C ARG A 30 -9.68 6.51 0.35
N LEU A 31 -10.07 6.44 -0.91
CA LEU A 31 -9.22 5.90 -1.98
C LEU A 31 -7.97 6.77 -2.18
N LYS A 32 -8.07 8.10 -2.06
CA LYS A 32 -6.90 9.00 -2.06
C LYS A 32 -5.97 8.70 -0.89
N GLU A 33 -6.49 8.48 0.31
CA GLU A 33 -5.69 8.10 1.48
C GLU A 33 -4.98 6.75 1.25
N GLU A 34 -5.67 5.74 0.73
CA GLU A 34 -5.09 4.43 0.40
C GLU A 34 -3.94 4.56 -0.60
N TYR A 35 -4.11 5.35 -1.66
CA TYR A 35 -3.05 5.60 -2.63
C TYR A 35 -1.83 6.27 -1.99
N GLN A 36 -2.03 7.26 -1.12
CA GLN A 36 -0.92 7.90 -0.39
C GLN A 36 -0.17 6.90 0.49
N SER A 37 -0.89 6.05 1.22
CA SER A 37 -0.31 5.01 2.07
C SER A 37 0.49 3.98 1.26
N ILE A 38 -0.06 3.49 0.15
CA ILE A 38 0.60 2.53 -0.74
C ILE A 38 1.85 3.14 -1.38
N ILE A 39 1.74 4.35 -1.93
CA ILE A 39 2.87 5.06 -2.55
C ILE A 39 3.99 5.24 -1.54
N LYS A 40 3.67 5.71 -0.33
CA LYS A 40 4.69 5.91 0.72
C LYS A 40 5.32 4.60 1.16
N PHE A 41 4.53 3.52 1.26
CA PHE A 41 5.07 2.21 1.59
C PHE A 41 6.03 1.68 0.52
N VAL A 42 5.68 1.80 -0.76
CA VAL A 42 6.56 1.42 -1.88
C VAL A 42 7.82 2.27 -1.91
N GLN A 43 7.72 3.59 -1.67
CA GLN A 43 8.89 4.47 -1.57
C GLN A 43 9.83 4.02 -0.45
N ASN A 44 9.32 3.77 0.76
CA ASN A 44 10.13 3.30 1.89
C ASN A 44 10.76 1.93 1.59
N ASN A 45 10.05 1.04 0.90
CA ASN A 45 10.59 -0.27 0.50
C ASN A 45 11.73 -0.11 -0.52
N LYS A 46 11.59 0.79 -1.50
CA LYS A 46 12.65 1.10 -2.47
C LYS A 46 13.88 1.73 -1.82
N GLU A 47 13.68 2.66 -0.89
CA GLU A 47 14.77 3.29 -0.12
C GLU A 47 15.53 2.28 0.74
N SER A 48 14.88 1.19 1.15
CA SER A 48 15.47 0.10 1.93
C SER A 48 15.85 -1.14 1.11
N ASP A 49 15.88 -1.02 -0.23
CA ASP A 49 16.18 -2.09 -1.18
C ASP A 49 15.36 -3.38 -0.96
N SER A 50 14.09 -3.19 -0.59
CA SER A 50 13.14 -4.26 -0.26
C SER A 50 11.85 -4.15 -1.07
N ASP A 51 11.89 -3.59 -2.28
CA ASP A 51 10.74 -3.50 -3.18
C ASP A 51 10.25 -4.90 -3.57
N TRP A 52 8.98 -5.20 -3.30
CA TRP A 52 8.43 -6.56 -3.41
C TRP A 52 7.05 -6.63 -4.08
N PHE A 53 6.46 -5.49 -4.46
CA PHE A 53 5.16 -5.50 -5.13
C PHE A 53 4.88 -4.24 -5.97
N ARG A 54 3.98 -4.41 -6.92
CA ARG A 54 3.32 -3.33 -7.66
C ARG A 54 1.83 -3.60 -7.66
N LEU A 55 1.05 -2.58 -7.33
CA LEU A 55 -0.40 -2.68 -7.22
C LEU A 55 -1.05 -1.48 -7.91
N GLU A 56 -2.06 -1.75 -8.72
CA GLU A 56 -2.87 -0.78 -9.45
C GLU A 56 -4.35 -1.09 -9.21
N SER A 57 -5.22 -0.12 -9.49
CA SER A 57 -6.66 -0.33 -9.39
C SER A 57 -7.37 0.18 -10.65
N ASN A 58 -8.61 -0.25 -10.84
CA ASN A 58 -9.51 0.34 -11.83
C ASN A 58 -9.91 1.78 -11.43
N ALA A 59 -10.55 2.52 -12.33
CA ALA A 59 -10.82 3.95 -12.15
C ALA A 59 -11.63 4.29 -10.88
N ASP A 60 -12.46 3.38 -10.39
CA ASP A 60 -13.29 3.52 -9.18
C ASP A 60 -12.67 2.86 -7.93
N GLY A 61 -11.46 2.28 -8.02
CA GLY A 61 -10.74 1.70 -6.89
C GLY A 61 -11.36 0.43 -6.30
N THR A 62 -12.30 -0.19 -6.99
CA THR A 62 -13.05 -1.36 -6.50
C THR A 62 -12.41 -2.70 -6.83
N LYS A 63 -11.50 -2.72 -7.81
CA LYS A 63 -10.74 -3.89 -8.23
C LYS A 63 -9.26 -3.53 -8.30
N TRP A 64 -8.45 -4.28 -7.56
CA TRP A 64 -7.01 -4.10 -7.51
C TRP A 64 -6.32 -5.27 -8.20
N PHE A 65 -5.30 -4.98 -8.97
CA PHE A 65 -4.52 -5.96 -9.72
C PHE A 65 -3.04 -5.56 -9.73
N GLY A 66 -2.16 -6.54 -9.81
CA GLY A 66 -0.74 -6.28 -9.63
C GLY A 66 0.10 -7.54 -9.64
N LYS A 67 1.37 -7.38 -9.25
CA LYS A 67 2.34 -8.46 -9.10
C LYS A 67 3.11 -8.25 -7.81
N CYS A 68 3.41 -9.34 -7.11
CA CYS A 68 4.37 -9.37 -6.02
C CYS A 68 5.49 -10.36 -6.36
N TRP A 69 6.62 -10.20 -5.69
CA TRP A 69 7.79 -11.09 -5.83
C TRP A 69 8.50 -11.22 -4.49
N HIS A 70 9.30 -12.28 -4.36
CA HIS A 70 10.01 -12.56 -3.12
C HIS A 70 11.38 -13.17 -3.43
N TYR A 71 12.44 -12.52 -2.97
CA TYR A 71 13.78 -13.03 -3.15
C TYR A 71 14.15 -14.04 -2.06
N HIS A 72 14.51 -15.25 -2.47
CA HIS A 72 15.02 -16.29 -1.60
C HIS A 72 16.15 -17.05 -2.29
N ASN A 73 17.28 -17.24 -1.60
CA ASN A 73 18.47 -17.93 -2.14
C ASN A 73 18.96 -17.39 -3.49
N MET A 74 19.01 -16.05 -3.63
CA MET A 74 19.41 -15.37 -4.88
C MET A 74 18.50 -15.64 -6.09
N VAL A 75 17.32 -16.20 -5.86
CA VAL A 75 16.26 -16.40 -6.86
C VAL A 75 15.07 -15.51 -6.51
N LYS A 76 14.49 -14.89 -7.53
CA LYS A 76 13.32 -14.01 -7.43
C LYS A 76 12.01 -14.78 -7.53
#